data_AF-A0A0W1GM94-F1
#
_entry.id   AF-A0A0W1GM94-F1
#
_cell.length_a   1.000
_cell.length_b   1.000
_cell.length_c   1.000
_cell.angle_alpha   90.00
_cell.angle_beta   90.00
_cell.angle_gamma   90.00
#
_symmetry.space_group_name_H-M   'P 1'
#
loop_
_entity.id
_entity.type
_entity.pdbx_description
1 polymer ?
#
loop_
_entity_poly.entity_id
_entity_poly.type
_entity_poly.pdbx_seq_one_letter_code
_entity_poly.pdbx_strand_id
1 'polypeptide(L)'
;MRLIGGVFSWVFALIPIVYIGAMLWYFAGVGGNSAEGIVGIGLGPTVIGLAIVGLLLALPLVIKLLRVVSGTNRVPGAGAAAGEPLADTQGFDPDAAFANYMRGRDSAPPPPIASDAIGDDLRPFTPRPGGFGRKGV
;
A
#
# COMPACT_ATOMS: atom_id res chain seq x y z
N MET A 1 -5.94 14.60 5.66
CA MET A 1 -4.72 15.26 5.14
C MET A 1 -3.94 14.48 4.05
N ARG A 2 -4.38 13.29 3.59
CA ARG A 2 -3.64 12.48 2.58
C ARG A 2 -3.80 12.94 1.10
N LEU A 3 -4.84 13.71 0.77
CA LEU A 3 -5.13 14.11 -0.62
C LEU A 3 -4.26 15.27 -1.11
N ILE A 4 -3.88 16.20 -0.22
CA ILE A 4 -3.06 17.37 -0.56
C ILE A 4 -1.62 16.96 -0.90
N GLY A 5 -1.05 15.98 -0.20
CA GLY A 5 0.28 15.46 -0.51
C GLY A 5 0.36 14.72 -1.85
N GLY A 6 -0.75 14.08 -2.27
CA GLY A 6 -0.80 13.32 -3.52
C GLY A 6 -0.78 14.21 -4.76
N VAL A 7 -1.71 15.16 -4.86
CA VAL A 7 -1.83 16.05 -6.04
C VAL A 7 -0.64 16.98 -6.15
N PHE A 8 -0.15 17.51 -5.02
CA PHE A 8 1.05 18.36 -4.99
C PHE A 8 2.29 17.58 -5.48
N SER A 9 2.43 16.32 -5.10
CA SER A 9 3.52 15.46 -5.61
C SER A 9 3.48 15.23 -7.13
N TRP A 10 2.28 15.16 -7.74
CA TRP A 10 2.15 14.98 -9.19
C TRP A 10 2.61 16.20 -9.99
N VAL A 11 2.23 17.40 -9.54
CA VAL A 11 2.58 18.65 -10.23
C VAL A 11 4.10 18.83 -10.25
N PHE A 12 4.76 18.64 -9.11
CA PHE A 12 6.23 18.75 -9.04
C PHE A 12 6.97 17.63 -9.79
N ALA A 13 6.41 16.42 -9.87
CA ALA A 13 6.98 15.34 -10.66
C ALA A 13 6.90 15.59 -12.18
N LEU A 14 5.90 16.36 -12.63
CA LEU A 14 5.73 16.70 -14.05
C LEU A 14 6.72 17.75 -14.54
N ILE A 15 7.12 18.71 -13.69
CA ILE A 15 8.04 19.80 -14.06
C ILE A 15 9.31 19.31 -14.78
N PRO A 16 10.12 18.39 -14.22
CA PRO A 16 11.34 17.94 -14.89
C PRO A 16 11.05 17.17 -16.18
N ILE A 17 9.93 16.42 -16.25
CA ILE A 17 9.54 15.66 -17.45
C ILE A 17 9.19 16.63 -18.59
N VAL A 18 8.39 17.64 -18.30
CA VAL A 18 8.00 18.67 -19.28
C VAL A 18 9.23 19.45 -19.75
N TYR A 19 10.13 19.83 -18.83
CA TYR A 19 11.37 20.51 -19.18
C TYR A 19 12.26 19.67 -20.11
N ILE A 20 12.47 18.38 -19.79
CA ILE A 20 13.26 17.49 -20.64
C ILE A 20 12.59 17.31 -22.00
N GLY A 21 11.26 17.16 -22.05
CA GLY A 21 10.52 17.10 -23.31
C GLY A 21 10.70 18.35 -24.16
N ALA A 22 10.63 19.54 -23.55
CA ALA A 22 10.87 20.81 -24.23
C ALA A 22 12.32 20.92 -24.74
N MET A 23 13.31 20.46 -23.98
CA MET A 23 14.71 20.42 -24.41
C MET A 23 14.94 19.46 -25.57
N LEU A 24 14.34 18.27 -25.54
CA LEU A 24 14.42 17.31 -26.64
C LEU A 24 13.79 17.88 -27.92
N TRP A 25 12.64 18.54 -27.80
CA TRP A 25 12.00 19.22 -28.93
C TRP A 25 12.86 20.36 -29.49
N TYR A 26 13.45 21.19 -28.61
CA TYR A 26 14.36 22.26 -29.01
C TYR A 26 15.58 21.72 -29.77
N PHE A 27 16.25 20.70 -29.23
CA PHE A 27 17.44 20.13 -29.89
C PHE A 27 17.13 19.41 -31.19
N ALA A 28 15.94 18.80 -31.31
CA ALA A 28 15.47 18.27 -32.58
C ALA A 28 15.36 19.39 -33.63
N GLY A 29 14.80 20.54 -33.27
CA GLY A 29 14.72 21.72 -34.14
C GLY A 29 16.10 22.26 -34.55
N VAL A 30 17.04 22.37 -33.61
CA VAL A 30 18.41 22.81 -33.89
C VAL A 30 19.13 21.86 -34.84
N GLY A 31 18.90 20.54 -34.72
CA GLY A 31 19.44 19.52 -35.63
C GLY A 31 18.67 19.38 -36.95
N GLY A 32 17.84 20.36 -37.34
CA GLY A 32 17.08 20.30 -38.59
C GLY A 32 16.03 19.19 -38.62
N ASN A 33 15.49 18.80 -37.47
CA ASN A 33 14.55 17.70 -37.27
C ASN A 33 15.09 16.32 -37.71
N SER A 34 16.41 16.13 -37.71
CA SER A 34 17.05 14.88 -38.10
C SER A 34 18.06 14.42 -37.05
N ALA A 35 18.16 13.11 -36.84
CA ALA A 35 19.17 12.54 -35.95
C ALA A 35 20.60 12.82 -36.46
N GLU A 36 20.80 12.76 -37.78
CA GLU A 36 22.08 13.07 -38.41
C GLU A 36 22.48 14.53 -38.19
N GLY A 37 21.54 15.47 -38.32
CA GLY A 37 21.78 16.88 -38.04
C GLY A 37 22.11 17.16 -36.57
N ILE A 38 21.46 16.48 -35.61
CA ILE A 38 21.80 16.54 -34.17
C ILE A 38 23.24 16.03 -33.91
N VAL A 39 23.62 14.93 -34.57
CA VAL A 39 24.97 14.36 -34.43
C VAL A 39 26.00 15.26 -35.11
N GLY A 40 25.68 15.83 -36.27
CA GLY A 40 26.55 16.72 -37.04
C GLY A 40 26.91 18.01 -36.30
N ILE A 41 26.03 18.51 -35.42
CA ILE A 41 26.29 19.65 -34.53
C ILE A 41 26.90 19.26 -33.18
N GLY A 42 27.23 17.98 -32.97
CA GLY A 42 27.88 17.49 -31.75
C GLY A 42 26.95 17.32 -30.53
N LEU A 43 25.63 17.43 -30.69
CA LEU A 43 24.67 17.32 -29.59
C LEU A 43 24.19 15.88 -29.33
N GLY A 44 24.66 14.90 -30.10
CA GLY A 44 24.28 13.49 -29.97
C GLY A 44 24.31 12.96 -28.53
N PRO A 45 25.45 13.05 -27.80
CA PRO A 45 25.54 12.58 -26.42
C PRO A 45 24.55 13.28 -25.47
N THR A 46 24.33 14.58 -25.65
CA THR A 46 23.41 15.37 -24.82
C THR A 46 21.96 14.95 -25.04
N VAL A 47 21.54 14.79 -26.30
CA VAL A 47 20.18 14.37 -26.64
C VAL A 47 19.91 12.94 -26.15
N ILE A 48 20.88 12.03 -26.31
CA ILE A 48 20.78 10.66 -25.80
C ILE A 48 20.70 10.67 -24.27
N GLY A 49 21.55 11.44 -23.58
CA GLY A 49 21.52 11.57 -22.13
C GLY A 49 20.18 12.11 -21.61
N LEU A 50 19.67 13.17 -22.23
CA LEU A 50 18.35 13.73 -21.90
C LEU A 50 17.22 12.73 -22.15
N ALA A 51 17.27 11.97 -23.25
CA ALA A 51 16.26 10.96 -23.53
C ALA A 51 16.25 9.85 -22.48
N ILE A 52 17.43 9.37 -22.06
CA ILE A 52 17.56 8.35 -21.01
C ILE A 52 17.03 8.87 -19.68
N VAL A 53 17.47 10.05 -19.25
CA VAL A 53 17.03 10.66 -17.98
C VAL A 53 15.53 10.95 -18.02
N GLY A 54 15.03 11.49 -19.12
CA GLY A 54 13.60 11.74 -19.35
C GLY A 54 12.77 10.47 -19.25
N LEU A 55 13.24 9.37 -19.86
CA LEU A 55 12.59 8.07 -19.78
C LEU A 55 12.56 7.53 -18.35
N LEU A 56 13.67 7.61 -17.62
CA LEU A 56 13.75 7.15 -16.23
C LEU A 56 12.78 7.90 -15.32
N LEU A 57 12.67 9.22 -15.50
CA LEU A 57 11.72 10.04 -14.75
C LEU A 57 10.26 9.81 -15.17
N ALA A 58 10.02 9.54 -16.45
CA ALA A 58 8.67 9.24 -16.96
C ALA A 58 8.19 7.84 -16.59
N LEU A 59 9.09 6.87 -16.40
CA LEU A 59 8.75 5.46 -16.13
C LEU A 59 7.75 5.27 -14.96
N PRO A 60 7.96 5.82 -13.75
CA PRO A 60 7.01 5.66 -12.65
C PRO A 60 5.65 6.30 -12.97
N LEU A 61 5.63 7.41 -13.71
CA LEU A 61 4.41 8.09 -14.14
C LEU A 61 3.60 7.21 -15.11
N VAL A 62 4.28 6.63 -16.10
CA VAL A 62 3.69 5.72 -17.09
C VAL A 62 3.14 4.47 -16.42
N ILE A 63 3.90 3.83 -15.52
CA ILE A 63 3.44 2.64 -14.77
C ILE A 63 2.19 2.98 -13.95
N LYS A 64 2.19 4.14 -13.27
CA LYS A 64 1.06 4.59 -12.46
C LYS A 64 -0.17 4.88 -13.32
N LEU A 65 0.01 5.51 -14.49
CA LEU A 65 -1.07 5.76 -15.45
C LEU A 65 -1.64 4.44 -16.00
N LEU A 66 -0.79 3.49 -16.39
CA LEU A 66 -1.23 2.15 -16.81
C LEU A 66 -2.04 1.46 -15.70
N ARG A 67 -1.60 1.53 -14.43
CA ARG A 67 -2.36 0.94 -13.31
C ARG A 67 -3.74 1.57 -13.13
N VAL A 68 -3.87 2.87 -13.36
CA VAL A 68 -5.15 3.58 -13.30
C VAL A 68 -6.06 3.16 -14.47
N VAL A 69 -5.52 3.11 -15.69
CA VAL A 69 -6.29 2.73 -16.90
C VAL A 69 -6.69 1.26 -16.90
N SER A 70 -5.78 0.35 -16.52
CA SER A 70 -6.03 -1.09 -16.50
C SER A 70 -6.93 -1.54 -15.34
N GLY A 71 -7.36 -0.64 -14.46
CA GLY A 71 -8.23 -0.98 -13.32
C GLY A 71 -7.59 -1.93 -12.29
N THR A 72 -6.28 -2.21 -12.41
CA THR A 72 -5.52 -3.11 -11.52
C THR A 72 -5.38 -2.56 -10.10
N ASN A 73 -5.80 -1.31 -9.88
CA ASN A 73 -5.92 -0.71 -8.55
C ASN A 73 -7.14 -1.21 -7.75
N ARG A 74 -7.87 -2.22 -8.21
CA ARG A 74 -8.84 -2.95 -7.39
C ARG A 74 -8.10 -3.77 -6.34
N VAL A 75 -7.84 -3.15 -5.19
CA VAL A 75 -7.56 -3.86 -3.95
C VAL A 75 -8.77 -4.77 -3.68
N PRO A 76 -8.59 -6.08 -3.46
CA PRO A 76 -9.65 -6.93 -2.92
C PRO A 76 -10.10 -6.32 -1.59
N GLY A 77 -11.31 -5.75 -1.55
CA GLY A 77 -11.91 -5.16 -0.33
C GLY A 77 -12.11 -3.64 -0.31
N ALA A 78 -11.73 -2.87 -1.35
CA ALA A 78 -11.91 -1.41 -1.36
C ALA A 78 -13.19 -0.92 -2.08
N GLY A 79 -14.21 -1.76 -2.16
CA GLY A 79 -15.46 -1.45 -2.88
C GLY A 79 -16.69 -1.96 -2.14
N ALA A 80 -16.93 -1.46 -0.93
CA ALA A 80 -18.21 -1.64 -0.23
C ALA A 80 -18.78 -0.26 0.12
N ALA A 81 -19.28 0.45 -0.90
CA ALA A 81 -20.12 1.63 -0.75
C ALA A 81 -20.96 1.86 -2.01
N ALA A 82 -21.78 0.87 -2.39
CA ALA A 82 -23.00 1.03 -3.17
C ALA A 82 -23.74 -0.31 -3.09
N GLY A 83 -25.01 -0.27 -2.71
CA GLY A 83 -25.74 -1.40 -2.16
C GLY A 83 -26.04 -2.52 -3.15
N GLU A 84 -25.86 -3.75 -2.68
CA GLU A 84 -26.87 -4.81 -2.62
C GLU A 84 -26.30 -5.95 -1.76
N PRO A 85 -27.10 -6.60 -0.89
CA PRO A 85 -26.58 -7.59 0.04
C PRO A 85 -26.42 -8.92 -0.71
N LEU A 86 -25.20 -9.22 -1.14
CA LEU A 86 -24.84 -10.60 -1.45
C LEU A 86 -24.71 -11.36 -0.13
N ALA A 87 -25.73 -12.16 0.16
CA ALA A 87 -25.69 -13.22 1.14
C ALA A 87 -24.42 -14.08 0.95
N ASP A 88 -23.87 -14.56 2.06
CA ASP A 88 -22.71 -15.47 2.15
C ASP A 88 -21.30 -14.88 2.09
N THR A 89 -21.09 -13.77 2.78
CA THR A 89 -19.85 -13.67 3.59
C THR A 89 -20.24 -13.64 5.06
N GLN A 90 -20.30 -14.83 5.67
CA GLN A 90 -20.32 -15.01 7.13
C GLN A 90 -19.04 -14.41 7.71
N GLY A 91 -19.05 -13.08 7.88
CA GLY A 91 -18.19 -12.43 8.85
C GLY A 91 -18.49 -13.05 10.20
N PHE A 92 -17.44 -13.26 11.00
CA PHE A 92 -17.58 -13.71 12.38
C PHE A 92 -18.58 -12.81 13.10
N ASP A 93 -19.75 -13.35 13.43
CA ASP A 93 -20.81 -12.65 14.15
C ASP A 93 -20.53 -12.81 15.65
N PRO A 94 -20.01 -11.77 16.33
CA PRO A 94 -19.65 -11.85 17.74
C PRO A 94 -20.87 -12.08 18.63
N ASP A 95 -22.05 -11.63 18.21
CA ASP A 95 -23.28 -11.75 18.99
C ASP A 95 -23.82 -13.18 18.91
N ALA A 96 -23.77 -13.81 17.74
CA ALA A 96 -24.09 -15.24 17.58
C ALA A 96 -23.10 -16.15 18.31
N ALA A 97 -21.80 -15.81 18.31
CA ALA A 97 -20.78 -16.54 19.07
C ALA A 97 -21.03 -16.44 20.58
N PHE A 98 -21.36 -15.25 21.07
CA PHE A 98 -21.68 -15.02 22.48
C PHE A 98 -22.97 -15.74 22.89
N ALA A 99 -24.01 -15.72 22.06
CA ALA A 99 -25.26 -16.43 22.32
C ALA A 99 -25.06 -17.95 22.44
N ASN A 100 -24.21 -18.54 21.59
CA ASN A 100 -23.85 -19.95 21.67
C ASN A 100 -23.04 -20.27 22.93
N TYR A 101 -22.12 -19.39 23.35
CA TYR A 101 -21.41 -19.53 24.62
C TYR A 101 -22.35 -19.49 25.82
N MET A 102 -23.27 -18.51 25.85
CA MET A 102 -24.27 -18.37 26.91
C MET A 102 -25.22 -19.57 26.98
N ARG A 103 -25.53 -20.20 25.84
CA ARG A 103 -26.34 -21.42 25.78
C ARG A 103 -25.59 -22.66 26.27
N GLY A 104 -24.26 -22.70 26.12
CA GLY A 104 -23.41 -23.82 26.52
C GLY A 104 -22.81 -23.72 27.94
N ARG A 105 -22.93 -22.57 28.61
CA ARG A 105 -22.30 -22.36 29.93
C ARG A 105 -23.00 -23.12 31.07
N ASP A 106 -24.31 -23.35 30.97
CA ASP A 106 -25.09 -24.03 32.02
C ASP A 106 -24.96 -25.56 31.94
N SER A 107 -24.50 -26.07 30.80
CA SER A 107 -24.22 -27.49 30.52
C SER A 107 -22.72 -27.79 30.41
N ALA A 108 -21.86 -26.81 30.68
CA ALA A 108 -20.42 -26.98 30.72
C ALA A 108 -20.06 -27.91 31.89
N PRO A 109 -19.36 -29.04 31.64
CA PRO A 109 -18.77 -29.82 32.72
C PRO A 109 -17.89 -28.91 33.58
N PRO A 110 -17.84 -29.11 34.91
CA PRO A 110 -16.96 -28.34 35.76
C PRO A 110 -15.54 -28.38 35.16
N PRO A 111 -14.84 -27.23 35.12
CA PRO A 111 -13.49 -27.20 34.58
C PRO A 111 -12.68 -28.29 35.28
N PRO A 112 -11.87 -29.07 34.55
CA PRO A 112 -11.03 -30.07 35.20
C PRO A 112 -10.22 -29.33 36.26
N ILE A 113 -10.42 -29.69 37.52
CA ILE A 113 -9.51 -29.33 38.59
C ILE A 113 -8.18 -29.90 38.09
N ALA A 114 -7.28 -29.00 37.69
CA ALA A 114 -5.97 -29.39 37.28
C ALA A 114 -5.38 -30.19 38.46
N SER A 115 -4.88 -31.39 38.16
CA SER A 115 -4.49 -32.40 39.15
C SER A 115 -3.31 -31.96 40.04
N ASP A 116 -2.79 -30.76 39.81
CA ASP A 116 -1.83 -30.03 40.61
C ASP A 116 -2.47 -29.25 41.79
N ALA A 117 -3.79 -29.15 41.87
CA ALA A 117 -4.48 -28.50 42.99
C ALA A 117 -4.64 -29.36 44.26
N ILE A 118 -4.10 -30.59 44.29
CA ILE A 118 -3.94 -31.40 45.51
C ILE A 118 -2.48 -31.31 45.94
N GLY A 119 -2.10 -30.13 46.41
CA GLY A 119 -0.78 -29.87 46.97
C GLY A 119 -0.86 -28.62 47.82
N ASP A 120 -0.56 -28.78 49.09
CA ASP A 120 -0.55 -27.74 50.14
C ASP A 120 0.63 -26.76 49.95
N ASP A 121 0.81 -26.26 48.73
CA ASP A 121 1.98 -25.51 48.30
C ASP A 121 1.52 -24.15 47.76
N LEU A 122 1.25 -23.23 48.71
CA LEU A 122 1.03 -21.80 48.48
C LEU A 122 2.28 -21.16 47.88
N ARG A 123 2.53 -21.39 46.58
CA ARG A 123 3.58 -20.65 45.87
C ARG A 123 3.03 -19.30 45.43
N PRO A 124 3.74 -18.19 45.72
CA PRO A 124 3.36 -16.88 45.23
C PRO A 124 3.29 -16.91 43.71
N PHE A 125 2.17 -16.46 43.15
CA PHE A 125 2.02 -16.20 41.71
C PHE A 125 3.19 -15.32 41.26
N THR A 126 4.17 -15.89 40.57
CA THR A 126 5.17 -15.10 39.87
C THR A 126 4.45 -14.43 38.69
N PRO A 127 4.45 -13.08 38.60
CA PRO A 127 3.81 -12.41 37.48
C PRO A 127 4.46 -12.82 36.17
N ARG A 128 3.65 -13.25 35.21
CA ARG A 128 4.07 -13.61 33.85
C ARG A 128 4.90 -12.45 33.25
N PRO A 129 6.08 -12.70 32.65
CA PRO A 129 6.90 -11.64 32.07
C PRO A 129 6.13 -10.87 31.01
N GLY A 130 6.30 -9.55 31.02
CA GLY A 130 5.57 -8.53 30.28
C GLY A 130 5.05 -8.92 28.90
N GLY A 131 3.73 -8.80 28.73
CA GLY A 131 3.09 -8.80 27.42
C GLY A 131 3.59 -7.62 26.57
N PHE A 132 3.82 -7.91 25.29
CA PHE A 132 4.10 -6.91 24.27
C PHE A 132 3.08 -5.76 24.33
N GLY A 133 3.56 -4.52 24.45
CA GLY A 133 2.76 -3.32 24.14
C GLY A 133 2.41 -2.38 25.30
N ARG A 134 2.83 -2.60 26.55
CA ARG A 134 2.68 -1.58 27.59
C ARG A 134 3.92 -0.68 27.65
N LYS A 135 3.81 0.53 27.09
CA LYS A 135 4.76 1.61 27.31
C LYS A 135 4.50 2.16 28.72
N GLY A 136 5.49 2.03 29.60
CA GLY A 136 5.43 2.61 30.94
C GLY A 136 5.34 4.14 30.84
N VAL A 137 4.45 4.70 31.65
CA VAL A 137 4.52 6.09 32.12
C VAL A 137 5.56 6.17 33.22
#